data_AF-A0A966Q0R3-F1
#
_entry.id   AF-A0A966Q0R3-F1
#
_cell.length_a   1.000
_cell.length_b   1.000
_cell.length_c   1.000
_cell.angle_alpha   90.00
_cell.angle_beta   90.00
_cell.angle_gamma   90.00
#
_symmetry.space_group_name_H-M   'P 1'
#
loop_
_entity.id
_entity.type
_entity.pdbx_description
1 polymer ?
#
loop_
_entity_poly.entity_id
_entity_poly.type
_entity_poly.pdbx_seq_one_letter_code
_entity_poly.pdbx_strand_id
1 'polypeptide(L)'
;MNGPSFKTTETPLNFVSYVYKNLDNAYRHFGTRLRIIGKIENNEVRGQTPIGSTPYFQITGSGTNQNISIGGGSGGLAVLLNPETNNGYYFEIVALTENNIEQYLKRDSKTGQAQVSVNNIVFYKVKKDSSNNNAIPIKLWGGLTNILVDDGRFTGQYRRTAEENPTVYDLSVEYQDIGNFRRFYLYINNKLIKIVDDKDPLPVYNNMALFVRGSSRCMFENIYALTNNYAQNTVFTVGETLSSAFGDKEIDANESLRKYAMSGIVQSTYLSGISTQQPPKYNMYFDEFGSIMRECAYFDIRYDRAYPALYAKIAPTFNRMKGYSISGFQADSYGAEFLVFNTTDTVLVLDDTSGNYLRILGITFTQDTTHELSVDEYFKKKSNLSDPEFEGDSITTSALVEKSKYDEIKLSRLIYGKSEFALESQYIQSQDDAESILGWIINKTKDPKKAIGLEVFTIPTLQLGDIVTVTYQNNDGLDLVTDSETRFVVYNIDYSRSNAGPSMTLYLSEV
;
A
#
# COMPACT_ATOMS: atom_id res chain seq x y z
N MET A 1 32.97 9.26 -5.92
CA MET A 1 34.34 8.72 -5.95
C MET A 1 35.13 9.43 -7.04
N ASN A 2 36.32 9.94 -6.73
CA ASN A 2 37.20 10.58 -7.70
C ASN A 2 38.47 9.74 -7.87
N GLY A 3 38.90 9.55 -9.10
CA GLY A 3 40.23 9.02 -9.38
C GLY A 3 41.34 10.03 -9.03
N PRO A 4 42.58 9.56 -8.81
CA PRO A 4 43.71 10.43 -8.56
C PRO A 4 44.13 11.21 -9.82
N SER A 5 44.91 12.27 -9.63
CA SER A 5 45.56 13.00 -10.72
C SER A 5 46.87 12.30 -11.11
N PHE A 6 47.11 12.13 -12.41
CA PHE A 6 48.32 11.47 -12.94
C PHE A 6 49.31 12.47 -13.52
N LYS A 7 50.59 12.11 -13.50
CA LYS A 7 51.64 12.85 -14.22
C LYS A 7 51.63 12.48 -15.71
N THR A 8 52.21 13.31 -16.57
CA THR A 8 52.28 13.10 -18.03
C THR A 8 53.06 11.84 -18.45
N THR A 9 53.82 11.23 -17.54
CA THR A 9 54.58 9.99 -17.77
C THR A 9 53.79 8.72 -17.49
N GLU A 10 52.64 8.83 -16.80
CA GLU A 10 51.82 7.70 -16.40
C GLU A 10 50.65 7.53 -17.36
N THR A 11 50.22 6.28 -17.61
CA THR A 11 49.02 5.99 -18.40
C THR A 11 47.84 5.80 -17.45
N PRO A 12 46.91 6.77 -17.33
CA PRO A 12 45.83 6.71 -16.34
C PRO A 12 44.93 5.47 -16.46
N LEU A 13 44.78 4.94 -17.68
CA LEU A 13 43.96 3.76 -17.97
C LEU A 13 44.39 2.51 -17.19
N ASN A 14 45.67 2.42 -16.82
CA ASN A 14 46.24 1.28 -16.11
C ASN A 14 45.96 1.31 -14.60
N PHE A 15 45.41 2.41 -14.09
CA PHE A 15 45.16 2.58 -12.66
C PHE A 15 43.68 2.52 -12.36
N VAL A 16 43.34 1.77 -11.31
CA VAL A 16 41.97 1.63 -10.81
C VAL A 16 42.00 1.91 -9.31
N SER A 17 41.09 2.77 -8.86
CA SER A 17 40.89 3.06 -7.45
C SER A 17 39.70 2.27 -6.94
N TYR A 18 39.83 1.65 -5.76
CA TYR A 18 38.82 0.76 -5.18
C TYR A 18 38.32 1.28 -3.83
N VAL A 19 37.04 1.04 -3.55
CA VAL A 19 36.45 1.14 -2.20
C VAL A 19 35.89 -0.23 -1.86
N TYR A 20 36.59 -0.95 -0.98
CA TYR A 20 36.21 -2.29 -0.55
C TYR A 20 35.03 -2.28 0.41
N LYS A 21 34.19 -3.31 0.28
CA LYS A 21 33.12 -3.64 1.19
C LYS A 21 33.26 -5.11 1.60
N ASN A 22 33.49 -5.32 2.88
CA ASN A 22 33.55 -6.64 3.47
C ASN A 22 32.13 -7.15 3.66
N LEU A 23 31.87 -8.36 3.17
CA LEU A 23 30.56 -8.97 3.25
C LEU A 23 30.54 -9.97 4.41
N ASP A 24 29.45 -9.96 5.16
CA ASP A 24 29.20 -10.78 6.36
C ASP A 24 28.69 -12.19 6.03
N ASN A 25 28.20 -12.41 4.81
CA ASN A 25 27.65 -13.70 4.38
C ASN A 25 27.99 -14.00 2.91
N ALA A 26 27.79 -15.26 2.47
CA ALA A 26 28.01 -15.67 1.09
C ALA A 26 26.86 -15.19 0.17
N TYR A 27 27.12 -14.11 -0.57
CA TYR A 27 26.18 -13.53 -1.52
C TYR A 27 26.34 -14.10 -2.94
N ARG A 28 25.26 -14.08 -3.72
CA ARG A 28 25.24 -14.57 -5.12
C ARG A 28 24.87 -13.52 -6.15
N HIS A 29 24.08 -12.54 -5.74
CA HIS A 29 23.68 -11.41 -6.57
C HIS A 29 24.27 -10.13 -5.96
N PHE A 30 24.89 -9.31 -6.79
CA PHE A 30 25.54 -8.07 -6.39
C PHE A 30 25.09 -6.95 -7.30
N GLY A 31 24.86 -5.76 -6.75
CA GLY A 31 24.51 -4.61 -7.57
C GLY A 31 24.93 -3.28 -6.98
N THR A 32 24.93 -2.28 -7.84
CA THR A 32 25.18 -0.89 -7.48
C THR A 32 24.45 0.02 -8.45
N ARG A 33 24.03 1.19 -7.96
CA ARG A 33 23.56 2.28 -8.79
C ARG A 33 24.65 3.32 -8.94
N LEU A 34 25.00 3.67 -10.17
CA LEU A 34 26.02 4.69 -10.44
C LEU A 34 25.66 5.67 -11.55
N ARG A 35 26.38 6.80 -11.54
CA ARG A 35 26.40 7.85 -12.55
C ARG A 35 27.84 8.20 -12.89
N ILE A 36 28.14 8.40 -14.16
CA ILE A 36 29.44 8.91 -14.60
C ILE A 36 29.31 10.43 -14.71
N ILE A 37 30.15 11.18 -13.99
CA ILE A 37 30.02 12.64 -13.93
C ILE A 37 30.82 13.27 -15.08
N GLY A 38 30.18 14.19 -15.79
CA GLY A 38 30.74 14.85 -16.97
C GLY A 38 29.95 16.08 -17.36
N LYS A 39 30.23 16.56 -18.56
CA LYS A 39 29.49 17.65 -19.21
C LYS A 39 29.00 17.16 -20.57
N ILE A 40 27.71 17.38 -20.84
CA ILE A 40 27.16 17.20 -22.18
C ILE A 40 27.62 18.38 -23.04
N GLU A 41 28.14 18.07 -24.22
CA GLU A 41 28.68 19.05 -25.17
C GLU A 41 27.77 19.14 -26.40
N ASN A 42 27.53 20.35 -26.90
CA ASN A 42 26.73 20.56 -28.11
C ASN A 42 27.61 20.49 -29.36
N ASN A 43 28.15 19.30 -29.64
CA ASN A 43 29.01 19.05 -30.80
C ASN A 43 28.61 17.72 -31.45
N GLU A 44 28.49 17.72 -32.77
CA GLU A 44 28.06 16.57 -33.59
C GLU A 44 29.01 15.36 -33.46
N VAL A 45 30.30 15.63 -33.24
CA VAL A 45 31.36 14.63 -33.12
C VAL A 45 31.52 14.22 -31.65
N ARG A 46 31.78 15.20 -30.79
CA ARG A 46 31.97 15.02 -29.34
C ARG A 46 30.75 15.46 -28.54
N GLY A 47 29.78 14.58 -28.33
CA GLY A 47 28.55 14.94 -27.60
C GLY A 47 28.71 15.02 -26.09
N GLN A 48 29.81 14.52 -25.52
CA GLN A 48 30.02 14.57 -24.07
C GLN A 48 31.48 14.53 -23.68
N THR A 49 31.79 15.07 -22.50
CA THR A 49 33.12 15.03 -21.88
C THR A 49 33.01 14.58 -20.43
N PRO A 50 33.36 13.31 -20.12
CA PRO A 50 33.49 12.85 -18.74
C PRO A 50 34.57 13.65 -17.98
N ILE A 51 34.35 13.88 -16.68
CA ILE A 51 35.39 14.47 -15.82
C ILE A 51 36.56 13.50 -15.73
N GLY A 52 37.78 13.99 -15.98
CA GLY A 52 38.98 13.16 -16.00
C GLY A 52 39.05 12.22 -17.20
N SER A 53 38.43 12.60 -18.32
CA SER A 53 38.46 11.84 -19.59
C SER A 53 39.89 11.53 -20.02
N THR A 54 40.14 10.27 -20.34
CA THR A 54 41.44 9.76 -20.79
C THR A 54 41.27 9.00 -22.11
N PRO A 55 42.30 8.91 -22.98
CA PRO A 55 42.22 8.12 -24.21
C PRO A 55 41.96 6.63 -23.93
N TYR A 56 40.83 6.08 -24.37
CA TYR A 56 40.49 4.65 -24.28
C TYR A 56 40.85 3.89 -25.55
N PHE A 57 40.56 4.49 -26.71
CA PHE A 57 40.79 3.87 -28.01
C PHE A 57 41.50 4.85 -28.94
N GLN A 58 42.51 4.36 -29.64
CA GLN A 58 43.16 5.09 -30.73
C GLN A 58 42.80 4.38 -32.04
N ILE A 59 42.07 5.07 -32.91
CA ILE A 59 41.67 4.54 -34.20
C ILE A 59 42.39 5.34 -35.28
N THR A 60 43.18 4.67 -36.11
CA THR A 60 43.75 5.28 -37.31
C THR A 60 42.67 5.38 -38.37
N GLY A 61 42.26 6.60 -38.74
CA GLY A 61 41.25 6.86 -39.77
C GLY A 61 41.63 6.33 -41.16
N SER A 62 40.69 6.36 -42.08
CA SER A 62 40.89 5.89 -43.47
C SER A 62 41.69 6.87 -44.34
N GLY A 63 41.87 8.12 -43.89
CA GLY A 63 42.76 9.12 -44.51
C GLY A 63 44.14 9.17 -43.85
N THR A 64 45.15 9.59 -44.61
CA THR A 64 46.59 9.57 -44.24
C THR A 64 46.99 10.43 -43.03
N ASN A 65 46.07 11.10 -42.32
CA ASN A 65 46.44 11.99 -41.22
C ASN A 65 45.39 12.23 -40.11
N GLN A 66 44.47 11.29 -39.85
CA GLN A 66 43.49 11.44 -38.75
C GLN A 66 43.53 10.22 -37.83
N ASN A 67 44.47 10.20 -36.88
CA ASN A 67 44.35 9.34 -35.70
C ASN A 67 43.29 9.97 -34.77
N ILE A 68 42.15 9.29 -34.61
CA ILE A 68 41.07 9.72 -33.74
C ILE A 68 41.28 9.02 -32.39
N SER A 69 41.49 9.83 -31.35
CA SER A 69 41.59 9.37 -29.98
C SER A 69 40.23 9.51 -29.30
N ILE A 70 39.57 8.40 -29.03
CA ILE A 70 38.30 8.36 -28.30
C ILE A 70 38.61 8.43 -26.81
N GLY A 71 38.18 9.51 -26.17
CA GLY A 71 38.27 9.68 -24.73
C GLY A 71 37.13 8.97 -24.01
N GLY A 72 37.32 8.66 -22.73
CA GLY A 72 36.26 8.15 -21.89
C GLY A 72 36.53 8.30 -20.41
N GLY A 73 35.47 8.15 -19.63
CA GLY A 73 35.53 7.99 -18.18
C GLY A 73 34.75 6.74 -17.78
N SER A 74 35.26 6.01 -16.78
CA SER A 74 34.66 4.74 -16.38
C SER A 74 34.63 4.50 -14.88
N GLY A 75 33.73 3.61 -14.51
CA GLY A 75 33.61 3.04 -13.19
C GLY A 75 32.62 1.87 -13.19
N GLY A 76 32.52 1.21 -12.04
CA GLY A 76 31.61 0.10 -11.93
C GLY A 76 31.77 -0.69 -10.64
N LEU A 77 31.43 -1.96 -10.73
CA LEU A 77 31.35 -2.88 -9.60
C LEU A 77 32.31 -4.06 -9.77
N ALA A 78 33.07 -4.35 -8.73
CA ALA A 78 33.89 -5.55 -8.61
C ALA A 78 33.24 -6.53 -7.64
N VAL A 79 33.20 -7.79 -8.03
CA VAL A 79 32.60 -8.89 -7.27
C VAL A 79 33.58 -10.05 -7.12
N LEU A 80 33.41 -10.83 -6.06
CA LEU A 80 34.28 -11.96 -5.72
C LEU A 80 35.76 -11.55 -5.66
N LEU A 81 36.02 -10.40 -5.04
CA LEU A 81 37.31 -9.73 -5.06
C LEU A 81 38.15 -10.10 -3.84
N ASN A 82 39.44 -10.36 -4.06
CA ASN A 82 40.42 -10.41 -2.99
C ASN A 82 41.04 -9.01 -2.78
N PRO A 83 40.82 -8.35 -1.61
CA PRO A 83 41.34 -7.01 -1.34
C PRO A 83 42.88 -6.90 -1.31
N GLU A 84 43.58 -8.01 -1.07
CA GLU A 84 45.05 -8.03 -1.00
C GLU A 84 45.69 -8.14 -2.39
N THR A 85 45.05 -8.87 -3.31
CA THR A 85 45.63 -9.21 -4.62
C THR A 85 44.91 -8.58 -5.80
N ASN A 86 43.76 -7.93 -5.57
CA ASN A 86 42.86 -7.40 -6.59
C ASN A 86 42.41 -8.45 -7.62
N ASN A 87 42.48 -9.72 -7.27
CA ASN A 87 41.97 -10.80 -8.10
C ASN A 87 40.46 -10.89 -7.91
N GLY A 88 39.70 -10.72 -8.99
CA GLY A 88 38.25 -10.72 -8.95
C GLY A 88 37.63 -10.48 -10.31
N TYR A 89 36.30 -10.34 -10.33
CA TYR A 89 35.52 -10.04 -11.52
C TYR A 89 35.05 -8.59 -11.49
N TYR A 90 35.09 -7.95 -12.65
CA TYR A 90 34.83 -6.52 -12.79
C TYR A 90 33.80 -6.30 -13.86
N PHE A 91 32.76 -5.56 -13.51
CA PHE A 91 31.74 -5.07 -14.41
C PHE A 91 31.83 -3.56 -14.53
N GLU A 92 32.26 -3.10 -15.71
CA GLU A 92 32.65 -1.72 -15.97
C GLU A 92 31.77 -1.11 -17.07
N ILE A 93 31.32 0.11 -16.85
CA ILE A 93 30.70 0.96 -17.89
C ILE A 93 31.57 2.17 -18.17
N VAL A 94 31.60 2.59 -19.43
CA VAL A 94 32.44 3.68 -19.94
C VAL A 94 31.55 4.67 -20.67
N ALA A 95 31.57 5.93 -20.24
CA ALA A 95 31.03 7.03 -21.04
C ALA A 95 32.10 7.49 -22.03
N LEU A 96 31.85 7.29 -23.33
CA LEU A 96 32.78 7.66 -24.39
C LEU A 96 32.47 9.07 -24.90
N THR A 97 33.49 9.83 -25.30
CA THR A 97 33.31 11.22 -25.73
C THR A 97 32.60 11.37 -27.07
N GLU A 98 32.71 10.36 -27.93
CA GLU A 98 32.25 10.38 -29.32
C GLU A 98 30.84 9.79 -29.44
N ASN A 99 29.94 10.47 -30.17
CA ASN A 99 28.54 10.03 -30.35
C ASN A 99 28.40 8.89 -31.36
N ASN A 100 29.20 8.89 -32.43
CA ASN A 100 29.05 7.96 -33.54
C ASN A 100 30.29 7.07 -33.72
N ILE A 101 30.45 6.14 -32.80
CA ILE A 101 31.60 5.22 -32.78
C ILE A 101 31.60 4.29 -34.00
N GLU A 102 30.41 3.95 -34.53
CA GLU A 102 30.26 3.04 -35.67
C GLU A 102 30.89 3.58 -36.95
N GLN A 103 30.90 4.91 -37.14
CA GLN A 103 31.53 5.57 -38.30
C GLN A 103 33.06 5.40 -38.32
N TYR A 104 33.67 5.11 -37.16
CA TYR A 104 35.12 4.99 -37.03
C TYR A 104 35.59 3.52 -37.02
N LEU A 105 34.67 2.55 -37.01
CA LEU A 105 35.01 1.14 -37.07
C LEU A 105 35.41 0.74 -38.50
N LYS A 106 36.72 0.60 -38.75
CA LYS A 106 37.21 -0.04 -39.99
C LYS A 106 36.76 -1.50 -40.02
N ARG A 107 35.80 -1.84 -40.88
CA ARG A 107 35.36 -3.23 -41.08
C ARG A 107 36.31 -3.95 -42.04
N ASP A 108 36.76 -5.14 -41.67
CA ASP A 108 37.50 -6.04 -42.54
C ASP A 108 36.60 -6.42 -43.73
N SER A 109 37.11 -6.21 -44.95
CA SER A 109 36.38 -6.38 -46.20
C SER A 109 36.03 -7.84 -46.53
N LYS A 110 36.56 -8.83 -45.80
CA LYS A 110 36.27 -10.27 -46.01
C LYS A 110 35.34 -10.88 -44.96
N THR A 111 35.31 -10.33 -43.75
CA THR A 111 34.53 -10.90 -42.61
C THR A 111 33.46 -9.96 -42.07
N GLY A 112 33.47 -8.68 -42.47
CA GLY A 112 32.54 -7.65 -42.00
C GLY A 112 32.76 -7.22 -40.54
N GLN A 113 33.79 -7.73 -39.87
CA GLN A 113 34.11 -7.43 -38.47
C GLN A 113 35.03 -6.20 -38.34
N ALA A 114 34.83 -5.37 -37.32
CA ALA A 114 35.66 -4.20 -37.07
C ALA A 114 37.11 -4.58 -36.64
N GLN A 115 38.14 -3.92 -37.19
CA GLN A 115 39.56 -4.09 -36.83
C GLN A 115 39.86 -3.76 -35.37
N VAL A 116 39.09 -2.84 -34.77
CA VAL A 116 39.15 -2.52 -33.33
C VAL A 116 37.75 -2.64 -32.78
N SER A 117 37.52 -3.58 -31.85
CA SER A 117 36.25 -3.71 -31.15
C SER A 117 36.19 -2.66 -30.03
N VAL A 118 35.54 -1.53 -30.29
CA VAL A 118 35.23 -0.53 -29.26
C VAL A 118 34.10 -1.06 -28.40
N ASN A 119 34.34 -1.18 -27.10
CA ASN A 119 33.35 -1.65 -26.13
C ASN A 119 33.28 -0.65 -25.00
N ASN A 120 32.08 -0.29 -24.58
CA ASN A 120 31.87 0.63 -23.48
C ASN A 120 31.13 -0.02 -22.30
N ILE A 121 30.67 -1.25 -22.46
CA ILE A 121 30.35 -2.15 -21.35
C ILE A 121 31.37 -3.29 -21.43
N VAL A 122 32.06 -3.55 -20.33
CA VAL A 122 33.09 -4.59 -20.29
C VAL A 122 32.93 -5.43 -19.03
N PHE A 123 32.92 -6.73 -19.20
CA PHE A 123 33.03 -7.69 -18.11
C PHE A 123 34.33 -8.47 -18.25
N TYR A 124 35.19 -8.39 -17.24
CA TYR A 124 36.52 -8.98 -17.27
C TYR A 124 36.89 -9.52 -15.90
N LYS A 125 37.83 -10.46 -15.88
CA LYS A 125 38.47 -10.92 -14.65
C LYS A 125 39.90 -10.42 -14.59
N VAL A 126 40.40 -10.11 -13.41
CA VAL A 126 41.81 -9.75 -13.22
C VAL A 126 42.51 -10.92 -12.57
N LYS A 127 43.63 -11.33 -13.16
CA LYS A 127 44.54 -12.33 -12.63
C LYS A 127 45.90 -11.73 -12.37
N LYS A 128 46.55 -12.17 -11.30
CA LYS A 128 47.98 -11.96 -11.13
C LYS A 128 48.75 -12.77 -12.17
N ASP A 129 49.74 -12.15 -12.81
CA ASP A 129 50.69 -12.86 -13.65
C ASP A 129 51.49 -13.87 -12.82
N SER A 130 51.76 -15.04 -13.39
CA SER A 130 52.60 -16.06 -12.78
C SER A 130 54.09 -15.67 -12.78
N SER A 131 54.50 -14.83 -13.73
CA SER A 131 55.91 -14.45 -13.96
C SER A 131 56.27 -13.08 -13.37
N ASN A 132 55.29 -12.20 -13.14
CA ASN A 132 55.50 -10.87 -12.59
C ASN A 132 54.36 -10.52 -11.60
N ASN A 133 54.55 -9.50 -10.76
CA ASN A 133 53.50 -9.01 -9.85
C ASN A 133 52.46 -8.12 -10.55
N ASN A 134 52.35 -8.19 -11.89
CA ASN A 134 51.42 -7.39 -12.67
C ASN A 134 50.02 -8.00 -12.66
N ALA A 135 49.01 -7.14 -12.64
CA ALA A 135 47.60 -7.51 -12.82
C ALA A 135 47.27 -7.58 -14.32
N ILE A 136 46.82 -8.74 -14.79
CA ILE A 136 46.42 -8.99 -16.17
C ILE A 136 44.88 -9.04 -16.25
N PRO A 137 44.22 -8.05 -16.89
CA PRO A 137 42.80 -8.12 -17.17
C PRO A 137 42.53 -9.05 -18.36
N ILE A 138 41.67 -10.05 -18.15
CA ILE A 138 41.19 -10.97 -19.19
C ILE A 138 39.73 -10.64 -19.48
N LYS A 139 39.47 -10.10 -20.66
CA LYS A 139 38.12 -9.78 -21.11
C LYS A 139 37.31 -11.07 -21.29
N LEU A 140 36.18 -11.16 -20.59
CA LEU A 140 35.22 -12.25 -20.74
C LEU A 140 34.11 -11.87 -21.73
N TRP A 141 33.65 -10.63 -21.66
CA TRP A 141 32.64 -10.09 -22.57
C TRP A 141 32.78 -8.58 -22.73
N GLY A 142 32.30 -8.06 -23.86
CA GLY A 142 32.10 -6.62 -24.04
C GLY A 142 30.98 -6.32 -25.02
N GLY A 143 30.33 -5.20 -24.81
CA GLY A 143 29.25 -4.68 -25.64
C GLY A 143 29.39 -3.18 -25.89
N LEU A 144 28.56 -2.68 -26.80
CA LEU A 144 28.44 -1.27 -27.12
C LEU A 144 26.99 -0.83 -26.87
N THR A 145 26.80 0.20 -26.05
CA THR A 145 25.50 0.86 -25.82
C THR A 145 25.69 2.38 -25.73
N ASN A 146 24.62 3.16 -25.64
CA ASN A 146 24.74 4.59 -25.38
C ASN A 146 24.83 4.86 -23.86
N ILE A 147 26.05 5.12 -23.35
CA ILE A 147 26.27 5.53 -21.96
C ILE A 147 26.54 7.03 -21.92
N LEU A 148 25.68 7.76 -21.22
CA LEU A 148 25.72 9.22 -21.10
C LEU A 148 26.32 9.66 -19.76
N VAL A 149 26.94 10.84 -19.76
CA VAL A 149 27.40 11.51 -18.55
C VAL A 149 26.28 12.30 -17.89
N ASP A 150 26.34 12.40 -16.56
CA ASP A 150 25.48 13.21 -15.72
C ASP A 150 26.25 14.48 -15.29
N ASP A 151 25.58 15.63 -15.22
CA ASP A 151 26.22 16.89 -14.82
C ASP A 151 26.48 16.97 -13.30
N GLY A 152 25.95 16.02 -12.53
CA GLY A 152 26.08 15.94 -11.07
C GLY A 152 25.40 17.10 -10.35
N ARG A 153 24.66 17.94 -11.07
CA ARG A 153 23.89 19.05 -10.52
C ARG A 153 22.46 18.54 -10.43
N PHE A 154 22.03 18.18 -9.23
CA PHE A 154 20.63 17.79 -8.92
C PHE A 154 19.59 18.90 -9.19
N THR A 155 19.94 19.95 -9.94
CA THR A 155 19.10 21.07 -10.32
C THR A 155 18.07 20.63 -11.36
N GLY A 156 16.78 20.68 -11.00
CA GLY A 156 15.68 20.38 -11.92
C GLY A 156 15.02 19.00 -11.74
N GLN A 157 15.28 18.29 -10.64
CA GLN A 157 14.65 16.99 -10.31
C GLN A 157 13.10 17.00 -10.41
N TYR A 158 12.44 18.15 -10.21
CA TYR A 158 10.99 18.30 -10.32
C TYR A 158 10.40 18.33 -11.75
N ARG A 159 11.23 18.42 -12.81
CA ARG A 159 10.73 18.64 -14.19
C ARG A 159 10.87 17.46 -15.16
N ARG A 160 11.31 16.27 -14.75
CA ARG A 160 11.63 15.17 -15.70
C ARG A 160 10.89 13.86 -15.44
N THR A 161 9.61 13.84 -15.78
CA THR A 161 8.73 12.66 -15.84
C THR A 161 8.74 11.97 -17.23
N ALA A 162 9.72 12.22 -18.10
CA ALA A 162 9.77 11.63 -19.45
C ALA A 162 11.16 11.79 -20.11
N GLU A 163 12.26 11.46 -19.41
CA GLU A 163 13.58 11.53 -20.03
C GLU A 163 13.87 10.25 -20.83
N GLU A 164 13.96 10.38 -22.16
CA GLU A 164 14.18 9.27 -23.12
C GLU A 164 15.54 8.59 -22.97
N ASN A 165 16.53 9.28 -22.36
CA ASN A 165 17.86 8.74 -22.12
C ASN A 165 18.28 8.91 -20.65
N PRO A 166 18.24 7.85 -19.82
CA PRO A 166 18.67 7.95 -18.43
C PRO A 166 20.20 8.06 -18.32
N THR A 167 20.65 8.93 -17.41
CA THR A 167 22.06 9.14 -17.02
C THR A 167 22.47 8.34 -15.78
N VAL A 168 21.54 7.54 -15.26
CA VAL A 168 21.68 6.72 -14.05
C VAL A 168 21.61 5.26 -14.46
N TYR A 169 22.59 4.47 -14.02
CA TYR A 169 22.73 3.08 -14.42
C TYR A 169 22.70 2.17 -13.19
N ASP A 170 21.77 1.21 -13.19
CA ASP A 170 21.76 0.10 -12.24
C ASP A 170 22.56 -1.05 -12.83
N LEU A 171 23.72 -1.35 -12.25
CA LEU A 171 24.55 -2.50 -12.63
C LEU A 171 24.33 -3.63 -11.64
N SER A 172 24.04 -4.83 -12.11
CA SER A 172 24.09 -6.01 -11.26
C SER A 172 24.67 -7.24 -11.95
N VAL A 173 25.27 -8.10 -11.12
CA VAL A 173 25.95 -9.34 -11.51
C VAL A 173 25.46 -10.44 -10.59
N GLU A 174 24.97 -11.51 -11.20
CA GLU A 174 24.65 -12.76 -10.50
C GLU A 174 25.55 -13.87 -11.00
N TYR A 175 26.02 -14.74 -10.10
CA TYR A 175 26.84 -15.88 -10.50
C TYR A 175 26.26 -17.21 -10.04
N GLN A 176 26.52 -18.24 -10.84
CA GLN A 176 26.21 -19.63 -10.53
C GLN A 176 27.39 -20.52 -10.92
N ASP A 177 27.82 -21.37 -9.99
CA ASP A 177 28.79 -22.42 -10.29
C ASP A 177 28.07 -23.63 -10.88
N ILE A 178 28.49 -24.06 -12.08
CA ILE A 178 27.93 -25.21 -12.81
C ILE A 178 29.09 -26.14 -13.18
N GLY A 179 29.28 -27.20 -12.38
CA GLY A 179 30.41 -28.12 -12.57
C GLY A 179 31.75 -27.39 -12.47
N ASN A 180 32.50 -27.32 -13.57
CA ASN A 180 33.82 -26.70 -13.64
C ASN A 180 33.84 -25.27 -14.20
N PHE A 181 32.69 -24.72 -14.61
CA PHE A 181 32.59 -23.35 -15.13
C PHE A 181 31.66 -22.50 -14.27
N ARG A 182 31.96 -21.20 -14.19
CA ARG A 182 31.12 -20.22 -13.50
C ARG A 182 30.35 -19.39 -14.52
N ARG A 183 29.03 -19.43 -14.42
CA ARG A 183 28.11 -18.65 -15.25
C ARG A 183 27.78 -17.34 -14.56
N PHE A 184 27.88 -16.24 -15.28
CA PHE A 184 27.51 -14.90 -14.84
C PHE A 184 26.31 -14.39 -15.64
N TYR A 185 25.35 -13.79 -14.94
CA TYR A 185 24.23 -13.07 -15.51
C TYR A 185 24.46 -11.58 -15.27
N LEU A 186 24.60 -10.82 -16.35
CA LEU A 186 24.90 -9.39 -16.31
C LEU A 186 23.64 -8.59 -16.60
N TYR A 187 23.30 -7.68 -15.69
CA TYR A 187 22.12 -6.84 -15.79
C TYR A 187 22.51 -5.37 -15.82
N ILE A 188 21.83 -4.61 -16.68
CA ILE A 188 21.87 -3.14 -16.69
C ILE A 188 20.42 -2.66 -16.66
N ASN A 189 20.10 -1.73 -15.76
CA ASN A 189 18.74 -1.22 -15.54
C ASN A 189 17.73 -2.36 -15.32
N ASN A 190 18.12 -3.36 -14.54
CA ASN A 190 17.36 -4.59 -14.24
C ASN A 190 17.03 -5.47 -15.47
N LYS A 191 17.61 -5.19 -16.64
CA LYS A 191 17.46 -6.02 -17.84
C LYS A 191 18.69 -6.90 -18.03
N LEU A 192 18.49 -8.20 -18.26
CA LEU A 192 19.56 -9.13 -18.60
C LEU A 192 20.16 -8.74 -19.96
N ILE A 193 21.43 -8.34 -19.96
CA ILE A 193 22.17 -7.97 -21.17
C ILE A 193 22.87 -9.19 -21.74
N LYS A 194 23.51 -10.01 -20.89
CA LYS A 194 24.27 -11.17 -21.34
C LYS A 194 24.45 -12.22 -20.25
N ILE A 195 24.54 -13.47 -20.71
CA ILE A 195 25.02 -14.61 -19.92
C ILE A 195 26.44 -14.93 -20.39
N VAL A 196 27.39 -14.97 -19.45
CA VAL A 196 28.81 -15.16 -19.72
C VAL A 196 29.33 -16.36 -18.94
N ASP A 197 29.95 -17.32 -19.62
CA ASP A 197 30.51 -18.52 -19.01
C ASP A 197 32.03 -18.41 -18.90
N ASP A 198 32.54 -18.43 -17.67
CA ASP A 198 33.97 -18.52 -17.38
C ASP A 198 34.38 -19.98 -17.22
N LYS A 199 35.14 -20.49 -18.19
CA LYS A 199 35.65 -21.87 -18.22
C LYS A 199 36.78 -22.13 -17.23
N ASP A 200 37.36 -21.08 -16.65
CA ASP A 200 38.48 -21.15 -15.72
C ASP A 200 38.25 -20.17 -14.56
N PRO A 201 37.33 -20.51 -13.64
CA PRO A 201 36.83 -19.61 -12.62
C PRO A 201 37.89 -19.29 -11.56
N LEU A 202 37.86 -18.06 -11.05
CA LEU A 202 38.67 -17.65 -9.91
C LEU A 202 38.11 -18.21 -8.59
N PRO A 203 38.96 -18.35 -7.55
CA PRO A 203 38.49 -18.63 -6.20
C PRO A 203 37.41 -17.63 -5.76
N VAL A 204 36.43 -18.11 -5.00
CA VAL A 204 35.35 -17.27 -4.46
C VAL A 204 35.88 -16.52 -3.26
N TYR A 205 35.90 -15.20 -3.33
CA TYR A 205 36.18 -14.32 -2.20
C TYR A 205 34.92 -13.58 -1.79
N ASN A 206 34.70 -13.42 -0.47
CA ASN A 206 33.49 -12.79 0.03
C ASN A 206 33.62 -11.27 0.19
N ASN A 207 34.09 -10.58 -0.85
CA ASN A 207 34.17 -9.13 -0.85
C ASN A 207 33.71 -8.57 -2.19
N MET A 208 33.20 -7.35 -2.13
CA MET A 208 32.88 -6.54 -3.31
C MET A 208 33.56 -5.18 -3.21
N ALA A 209 33.71 -4.48 -4.32
CA ALA A 209 34.23 -3.13 -4.31
C ALA A 209 33.60 -2.26 -5.38
N LEU A 210 33.42 -0.99 -5.06
CA LEU A 210 33.16 0.05 -6.05
C LEU A 210 34.49 0.53 -6.60
N PHE A 211 34.54 0.86 -7.89
CA PHE A 211 35.78 1.34 -8.48
C PHE A 211 35.58 2.41 -9.54
N VAL A 212 36.63 3.21 -9.72
CA VAL A 212 36.78 4.16 -10.82
C VAL A 212 38.14 3.96 -11.49
N ARG A 213 38.20 4.07 -12.82
CA ARG A 213 39.45 3.95 -13.58
C ARG A 213 40.03 5.31 -13.92
N GLY A 214 41.35 5.42 -13.86
CA GLY A 214 42.07 6.64 -14.17
C GLY A 214 41.60 7.80 -13.30
N SER A 215 41.52 9.00 -13.89
CA SER A 215 41.06 10.21 -13.20
C SER A 215 39.54 10.40 -13.25
N SER A 216 38.80 9.37 -13.66
CA SER A 216 37.35 9.44 -13.83
C SER A 216 36.64 9.79 -12.53
N ARG A 217 35.51 10.48 -12.64
CA ARG A 217 34.61 10.73 -11.51
C ARG A 217 33.30 9.98 -11.70
N CYS A 218 32.99 9.08 -10.76
CA CYS A 218 31.70 8.40 -10.70
C CYS A 218 31.02 8.70 -9.37
N MET A 219 29.70 8.89 -9.40
CA MET A 219 28.86 8.99 -8.22
C MET A 219 28.09 7.69 -8.06
N PHE A 220 28.17 7.10 -6.87
CA PHE A 220 27.44 5.89 -6.52
C PHE A 220 26.33 6.28 -5.55
N GLU A 221 25.14 5.73 -5.73
CA GLU A 221 23.99 5.97 -4.85
C GLU A 221 23.84 4.85 -3.82
N ASN A 222 24.04 3.60 -4.23
CA ASN A 222 23.99 2.45 -3.31
C ASN A 222 24.85 1.30 -3.80
N ILE A 223 25.12 0.37 -2.89
CA ILE A 223 25.69 -0.93 -3.18
C ILE A 223 24.92 -1.99 -2.38
N TYR A 224 24.65 -3.12 -3.00
CA TYR A 224 23.89 -4.19 -2.37
C TYR A 224 24.36 -5.57 -2.80
N ALA A 225 24.16 -6.54 -1.91
CA ALA A 225 24.37 -7.95 -2.18
C ALA A 225 23.21 -8.77 -1.62
N LEU A 226 22.75 -9.78 -2.36
CA LEU A 226 21.57 -10.59 -2.04
C LEU A 226 21.90 -12.07 -2.08
N THR A 227 21.32 -12.80 -1.12
CA THR A 227 21.36 -14.26 -1.02
C THR A 227 20.08 -14.76 -0.38
N ASN A 228 19.72 -16.01 -0.62
CA ASN A 228 18.54 -16.60 0.01
C ASN A 228 18.83 -16.91 1.48
N ASN A 229 17.83 -16.74 2.33
CA ASN A 229 17.90 -17.21 3.70
C ASN A 229 17.71 -18.74 3.72
N TYR A 230 18.81 -19.47 3.94
CA TYR A 230 18.83 -20.94 3.96
C TYR A 230 17.87 -21.56 4.99
N ALA A 231 17.45 -20.81 6.02
CA ALA A 231 16.52 -21.29 7.02
C ALA A 231 15.07 -21.44 6.49
N GLN A 232 14.72 -20.78 5.38
CA GLN A 232 13.35 -20.81 4.83
C GLN A 232 13.24 -21.44 3.43
N ASN A 233 14.33 -21.49 2.65
CA ASN A 233 14.32 -22.07 1.31
C ASN A 233 15.42 -23.13 1.16
N THR A 234 15.04 -24.41 1.23
CA THR A 234 15.96 -25.56 1.07
C THR A 234 16.19 -25.95 -0.39
N VAL A 235 15.38 -25.44 -1.33
CA VAL A 235 15.45 -25.77 -2.76
C VAL A 235 15.90 -24.54 -3.54
N PHE A 236 17.09 -24.64 -4.13
CA PHE A 236 17.71 -23.59 -4.93
C PHE A 236 17.38 -23.80 -6.41
N THR A 237 16.32 -23.19 -6.94
CA THR A 237 16.07 -23.12 -8.39
C THR A 237 16.61 -21.79 -8.94
N VAL A 238 17.82 -21.86 -9.49
CA VAL A 238 18.44 -20.70 -10.19
C VAL A 238 17.63 -20.35 -11.42
N GLY A 239 17.33 -19.06 -11.58
CA GLY A 239 16.64 -18.52 -12.75
C GLY A 239 15.13 -18.31 -12.59
N GLU A 240 14.47 -18.94 -11.61
CA GLU A 240 13.00 -18.79 -11.41
C GLU A 240 12.62 -17.90 -10.22
N THR A 241 13.44 -17.84 -9.16
CA THR A 241 13.05 -17.18 -7.89
C THR A 241 13.41 -15.69 -7.81
N LEU A 242 14.42 -15.20 -8.53
CA LEU A 242 14.66 -13.75 -8.64
C LEU A 242 14.02 -13.13 -9.89
N SER A 243 13.92 -13.86 -11.02
CA SER A 243 13.24 -13.42 -12.26
C SER A 243 11.79 -12.99 -12.03
N SER A 244 11.11 -13.61 -11.05
CA SER A 244 9.77 -13.25 -10.60
C SER A 244 9.72 -12.01 -9.68
N ALA A 245 10.83 -11.64 -9.03
CA ALA A 245 10.98 -10.40 -8.27
C ALA A 245 11.36 -9.19 -9.16
N PHE A 246 11.88 -9.43 -10.37
CA PHE A 246 12.18 -8.41 -11.38
C PHE A 246 10.92 -7.92 -12.16
N GLY A 247 9.80 -7.70 -11.46
CA GLY A 247 8.51 -7.34 -12.06
C GLY A 247 8.60 -6.43 -13.30
N ASP A 248 7.89 -6.86 -14.34
CA ASP A 248 7.68 -6.30 -15.68
C ASP A 248 8.73 -6.58 -16.77
N LYS A 249 8.26 -7.27 -17.83
CA LYS A 249 8.94 -7.56 -19.10
C LYS A 249 8.78 -6.46 -20.16
N GLU A 250 8.27 -5.28 -19.81
CA GLU A 250 7.99 -4.22 -20.79
C GLU A 250 8.82 -2.96 -20.54
N ILE A 251 9.47 -2.49 -21.60
CA ILE A 251 10.17 -1.21 -21.69
C ILE A 251 9.13 -0.18 -22.13
N ASP A 252 8.85 0.83 -21.31
CA ASP A 252 8.11 2.02 -21.76
C ASP A 252 8.44 3.27 -20.91
N ALA A 253 8.24 4.44 -21.52
CA ALA A 253 8.75 5.81 -21.35
C ALA A 253 8.92 6.45 -19.95
N ASN A 254 8.76 5.71 -18.85
CA ASN A 254 8.87 6.22 -17.47
C ASN A 254 10.18 5.79 -16.75
N GLU A 255 11.23 5.41 -17.51
CA GLU A 255 12.55 5.03 -16.97
C GLU A 255 13.19 6.16 -16.13
N SER A 256 12.84 7.42 -16.41
CA SER A 256 13.31 8.59 -15.65
C SER A 256 12.86 8.63 -14.20
N LEU A 257 11.78 7.93 -13.86
CA LEU A 257 11.21 7.92 -12.52
C LEU A 257 11.85 6.85 -11.60
N ARG A 258 12.44 5.79 -12.16
CA ARG A 258 13.22 4.77 -11.41
C ARG A 258 14.52 5.34 -10.82
N LYS A 259 14.97 6.51 -11.31
CA LYS A 259 16.16 7.23 -10.81
C LYS A 259 16.07 7.57 -9.31
N TYR A 260 14.86 7.72 -8.80
CA TYR A 260 14.56 8.28 -7.48
C TYR A 260 14.04 7.23 -6.49
N ALA A 261 13.60 6.08 -6.99
CA ALA A 261 13.11 4.98 -6.16
C ALA A 261 14.23 3.97 -5.88
N MET A 262 14.20 3.34 -4.70
CA MET A 262 14.98 2.12 -4.44
C MET A 262 14.77 1.12 -5.57
N SER A 263 15.82 0.38 -5.93
CA SER A 263 15.67 -0.73 -6.87
C SER A 263 14.51 -1.61 -6.41
N GLY A 264 13.58 -1.94 -7.32
CA GLY A 264 12.39 -2.73 -7.00
C GLY A 264 12.74 -4.10 -6.41
N ILE A 265 13.96 -4.59 -6.66
CA ILE A 265 14.51 -5.79 -6.04
C ILE A 265 14.62 -5.57 -4.53
N VAL A 266 15.30 -4.52 -4.07
CA VAL A 266 15.47 -4.23 -2.64
C VAL A 266 14.13 -3.99 -1.94
N GLN A 267 13.18 -3.33 -2.62
CA GLN A 267 11.83 -3.12 -2.09
C GLN A 267 11.12 -4.46 -1.84
N SER A 268 11.12 -5.35 -2.84
CA SER A 268 10.40 -6.63 -2.80
C SER A 268 11.08 -7.70 -1.94
N THR A 269 12.41 -7.72 -1.88
CA THR A 269 13.15 -8.74 -1.13
C THR A 269 13.34 -8.38 0.33
N TYR A 270 13.54 -7.09 0.64
CA TYR A 270 13.86 -6.65 1.99
C TYR A 270 12.72 -5.89 2.64
N LEU A 271 12.26 -4.79 2.02
CA LEU A 271 11.30 -3.89 2.69
C LEU A 271 9.91 -4.49 2.85
N SER A 272 9.43 -5.35 1.94
CA SER A 272 8.16 -6.06 2.12
C SER A 272 8.29 -7.38 2.90
N GLY A 273 9.52 -7.82 3.19
CA GLY A 273 9.80 -9.10 3.85
C GLY A 273 9.91 -9.02 5.37
N ILE A 274 9.86 -7.82 5.96
CA ILE A 274 9.99 -7.61 7.41
C ILE A 274 8.64 -7.91 8.06
N SER A 275 8.52 -9.04 8.75
CA SER A 275 7.33 -9.38 9.53
C SER A 275 7.73 -9.91 10.90
N THR A 276 6.85 -9.77 11.89
CA THR A 276 7.01 -10.37 13.22
C THR A 276 6.81 -11.89 13.20
N GLN A 277 6.19 -12.42 12.14
CA GLN A 277 5.78 -13.83 12.04
C GLN A 277 6.81 -14.71 11.33
N GLN A 278 7.53 -14.16 10.35
CA GLN A 278 8.56 -14.87 9.59
C GLN A 278 9.78 -13.98 9.33
N PRO A 279 11.00 -14.51 9.52
CA PRO A 279 12.22 -13.80 9.14
C PRO A 279 12.25 -13.55 7.61
N PRO A 280 12.97 -12.52 7.14
CA PRO A 280 13.08 -12.21 5.71
C PRO A 280 13.56 -13.43 4.90
N LYS A 281 12.94 -13.62 3.72
CA LYS A 281 13.28 -14.72 2.78
C LYS A 281 14.68 -14.61 2.18
N TYR A 282 15.24 -13.41 2.17
CA TYR A 282 16.55 -13.09 1.61
C TYR A 282 17.40 -12.38 2.66
N ASN A 283 18.67 -12.75 2.75
CA ASN A 283 19.67 -11.96 3.45
C ASN A 283 20.24 -10.92 2.48
N MET A 284 20.33 -9.68 2.94
CA MET A 284 20.81 -8.56 2.13
C MET A 284 21.91 -7.81 2.87
N TYR A 285 22.99 -7.54 2.16
CA TYR A 285 23.90 -6.45 2.50
C TYR A 285 23.45 -5.23 1.71
N PHE A 286 23.25 -4.09 2.36
CA PHE A 286 22.85 -2.85 1.71
C PHE A 286 23.53 -1.66 2.37
N ASP A 287 24.16 -0.83 1.55
CA ASP A 287 24.82 0.39 1.96
C ASP A 287 24.46 1.50 0.96
N GLU A 288 23.87 2.59 1.47
CA GLU A 288 23.39 3.73 0.69
C GLU A 288 24.27 4.95 0.96
N PHE A 289 24.59 5.66 -0.11
CA PHE A 289 25.52 6.77 -0.11
C PHE A 289 24.79 8.08 -0.41
N GLY A 290 25.14 9.12 0.35
CA GLY A 290 24.59 10.47 0.18
C GLY A 290 23.70 10.90 1.33
N SER A 291 23.09 12.07 1.20
CA SER A 291 22.20 12.67 2.20
C SER A 291 20.74 12.29 1.96
N ILE A 292 20.48 11.04 1.59
CA ILE A 292 19.12 10.52 1.37
C ILE A 292 18.70 9.86 2.69
N MET A 293 17.74 10.46 3.40
CA MET A 293 17.14 9.86 4.58
C MET A 293 15.85 9.16 4.17
N ARG A 294 15.81 7.84 4.32
CA ARG A 294 14.59 7.05 4.10
C ARG A 294 13.80 6.99 5.40
N GLU A 295 12.59 7.55 5.37
CA GLU A 295 11.69 7.53 6.52
C GLU A 295 10.95 6.19 6.61
N CYS A 296 10.78 5.72 7.84
CA CYS A 296 9.88 4.62 8.18
C CYS A 296 8.88 5.15 9.21
N ALA A 297 7.60 4.93 8.97
CA ALA A 297 6.53 5.29 9.89
C ALA A 297 5.73 4.04 10.28
N TYR A 298 5.46 3.92 11.58
CA TYR A 298 4.57 2.90 12.13
C TYR A 298 3.15 3.44 12.18
N PHE A 299 2.20 2.66 11.66
CA PHE A 299 0.79 2.98 11.67
C PHE A 299 0.05 1.95 12.52
N ASP A 300 -0.70 2.44 13.52
CA ASP A 300 -1.74 1.71 14.26
C ASP A 300 -3.06 2.45 13.98
N ILE A 301 -3.88 1.86 13.10
CA ILE A 301 -5.11 2.47 12.59
C ILE A 301 -6.30 1.70 13.14
N ARG A 302 -7.29 2.42 13.65
CA ARG A 302 -8.58 1.85 14.06
C ARG A 302 -9.64 2.08 12.99
N TYR A 303 -10.41 1.05 12.70
CA TYR A 303 -11.56 1.13 11.81
C TYR A 303 -12.73 1.83 12.49
N ASP A 304 -13.66 2.32 11.68
CA ASP A 304 -14.91 2.86 12.19
C ASP A 304 -15.69 1.74 12.91
N ARG A 305 -16.20 2.04 14.11
CA ARG A 305 -16.99 1.11 14.91
C ARG A 305 -18.27 0.68 14.20
N ALA A 306 -18.81 1.53 13.31
CA ALA A 306 -19.99 1.19 12.52
C ALA A 306 -19.70 0.16 11.42
N TYR A 307 -18.43 -0.01 11.03
CA TYR A 307 -18.02 -0.88 9.92
C TYR A 307 -16.78 -1.73 10.28
N PRO A 308 -16.89 -2.65 11.26
CA PRO A 308 -15.83 -3.62 11.52
C PRO A 308 -15.59 -4.50 10.29
N ALA A 309 -14.33 -4.81 10.00
CA ALA A 309 -13.93 -5.54 8.80
C ALA A 309 -13.57 -6.99 9.13
N LEU A 310 -14.35 -7.95 8.63
CA LEU A 310 -14.07 -9.39 8.83
C LEU A 310 -12.71 -9.79 8.24
N TYR A 311 -12.34 -9.14 7.15
CA TYR A 311 -11.03 -9.26 6.52
C TYR A 311 -10.65 -7.92 5.92
N ALA A 312 -9.38 -7.52 6.10
CA ALA A 312 -8.84 -6.32 5.50
C ALA A 312 -7.54 -6.61 4.74
N LYS A 313 -7.29 -5.82 3.70
CA LYS A 313 -6.09 -5.91 2.86
C LYS A 313 -5.72 -4.52 2.34
N ILE A 314 -4.42 -4.26 2.21
CA ILE A 314 -3.94 -3.06 1.53
C ILE A 314 -4.29 -3.10 0.04
N ALA A 315 -4.85 -2.01 -0.47
CA ALA A 315 -5.11 -1.84 -1.89
C ALA A 315 -3.78 -1.74 -2.66
N PRO A 316 -3.63 -2.43 -3.80
CA PRO A 316 -2.47 -2.21 -4.65
C PRO A 316 -2.49 -0.79 -5.20
N THR A 317 -1.33 -0.13 -5.22
CA THR A 317 -1.17 1.14 -5.93
C THR A 317 -1.30 0.89 -7.43
N PHE A 318 -2.14 1.65 -8.13
CA PHE A 318 -2.28 1.55 -9.58
C PHE A 318 -1.06 2.09 -10.34
N ASN A 319 -0.23 2.88 -9.66
CA ASN A 319 1.01 3.38 -10.24
C ASN A 319 2.09 2.28 -10.26
N ARG A 320 2.77 2.13 -11.41
CA ARG A 320 3.92 1.19 -11.55
C ARG A 320 5.07 1.56 -10.63
N MET A 321 5.19 2.85 -10.28
CA MET A 321 6.07 3.32 -9.23
C MET A 321 5.40 3.17 -7.87
N LYS A 322 5.92 2.24 -7.05
CA LYS A 322 5.58 2.16 -5.64
C LYS A 322 6.43 3.17 -4.89
N GLY A 323 5.89 4.36 -4.64
CA GLY A 323 6.56 5.41 -3.85
C GLY A 323 6.72 5.05 -2.36
N TYR A 324 6.04 3.99 -1.93
CA TYR A 324 6.20 3.39 -0.62
C TYR A 324 6.17 1.87 -0.70
N SER A 325 6.77 1.23 0.30
CA SER A 325 6.64 -0.20 0.56
C SER A 325 6.01 -0.40 1.92
N ILE A 326 5.06 -1.32 2.02
CA ILE A 326 4.44 -1.69 3.30
C ILE A 326 4.99 -3.02 3.77
N SER A 327 5.24 -3.12 5.05
CA SER A 327 5.70 -4.33 5.70
C SER A 327 4.88 -4.65 6.94
N GLY A 328 4.74 -5.95 7.22
CA GLY A 328 4.13 -6.43 8.46
C GLY A 328 2.65 -6.05 8.60
N PHE A 329 1.87 -6.07 7.52
CA PHE A 329 0.44 -5.76 7.60
C PHE A 329 -0.31 -6.83 8.39
N GLN A 330 -0.78 -6.44 9.58
CA GLN A 330 -1.60 -7.25 10.46
C GLN A 330 -2.91 -6.51 10.71
N ALA A 331 -4.02 -7.10 10.29
CA ALA A 331 -5.34 -6.55 10.48
C ALA A 331 -6.17 -7.42 11.43
N ASP A 332 -6.94 -6.75 12.28
CA ASP A 332 -7.99 -7.32 13.12
C ASP A 332 -9.34 -6.70 12.70
N SER A 333 -10.44 -7.17 13.28
CA SER A 333 -11.79 -6.73 12.93
C SER A 333 -12.03 -5.23 13.14
N TYR A 334 -11.22 -4.60 13.99
CA TYR A 334 -11.38 -3.21 14.42
C TYR A 334 -10.20 -2.31 14.09
N GLY A 335 -9.17 -2.81 13.40
CA GLY A 335 -7.99 -2.00 13.08
C GLY A 335 -6.93 -2.76 12.32
N ALA A 336 -5.85 -2.07 11.97
CA ALA A 336 -4.66 -2.67 11.39
C ALA A 336 -3.38 -1.95 11.82
N GLU A 337 -2.34 -2.74 11.96
CA GLU A 337 -0.97 -2.30 12.26
C GLU A 337 -0.05 -2.66 11.10
N PHE A 338 0.80 -1.72 10.70
CA PHE A 338 1.80 -1.92 9.64
C PHE A 338 2.88 -0.84 9.62
N LEU A 339 3.98 -1.12 8.93
CA LEU A 339 5.07 -0.18 8.69
C LEU A 339 5.02 0.33 7.25
N VAL A 340 5.23 1.63 7.06
CA VAL A 340 5.36 2.25 5.73
C VAL A 340 6.79 2.76 5.58
N PHE A 341 7.46 2.34 4.51
CA PHE A 341 8.79 2.79 4.14
C PHE A 341 8.71 3.72 2.94
N ASN A 342 9.33 4.90 3.04
CA ASN A 342 9.56 5.76 1.90
C ASN A 342 10.63 5.13 0.98
N THR A 343 10.22 4.77 -0.23
CA THR A 343 11.13 4.19 -1.22
C THR A 343 11.67 5.22 -2.20
N THR A 344 11.21 6.47 -2.16
CA THR A 344 11.72 7.58 -2.97
C THR A 344 12.77 8.41 -2.24
N ASP A 345 13.52 9.23 -2.98
CA ASP A 345 14.47 10.22 -2.45
C ASP A 345 13.81 11.57 -2.11
N THR A 346 12.51 11.72 -2.38
CA THR A 346 11.69 12.90 -2.10
C THR A 346 10.66 12.64 -0.99
N VAL A 347 10.05 13.72 -0.51
CA VAL A 347 8.93 13.65 0.44
C VAL A 347 7.76 12.89 -0.18
N LEU A 348 7.32 11.86 0.52
CA LEU A 348 6.17 11.05 0.14
C LEU A 348 4.89 11.66 0.72
N VAL A 349 3.94 11.99 -0.15
CA VAL A 349 2.59 12.38 0.25
C VAL A 349 1.66 11.20 -0.02
N LEU A 350 0.86 10.81 0.99
CA LEU A 350 -0.04 9.65 0.97
C LEU A 350 -1.52 10.05 0.81
N ASP A 351 -1.79 11.28 0.36
CA ASP A 351 -3.15 11.78 0.18
C ASP A 351 -3.83 11.21 -1.08
N ASP A 352 -5.12 11.48 -1.23
CA ASP A 352 -5.95 11.05 -2.36
C ASP A 352 -5.65 11.77 -3.69
N THR A 353 -4.95 12.89 -3.62
CA THR A 353 -4.59 13.75 -4.75
C THR A 353 -3.28 13.30 -5.40
N SER A 354 -2.43 12.63 -4.63
CA SER A 354 -1.20 12.00 -5.08
C SER A 354 -1.48 10.64 -5.75
N GLY A 355 -0.64 10.26 -6.72
CA GLY A 355 -0.66 8.90 -7.30
C GLY A 355 -0.18 7.81 -6.34
N ASN A 356 0.21 8.15 -5.11
CA ASN A 356 0.73 7.27 -4.07
C ASN A 356 -0.21 7.21 -2.85
N TYR A 357 -1.53 7.19 -3.07
CA TYR A 357 -2.48 7.07 -1.97
C TYR A 357 -2.37 5.71 -1.26
N LEU A 358 -2.59 5.73 0.05
CA LEU A 358 -2.67 4.55 0.91
C LEU A 358 -4.13 4.23 1.22
N ARG A 359 -4.61 3.03 0.84
CA ARG A 359 -5.97 2.57 1.14
C ARG A 359 -5.98 1.16 1.69
N ILE A 360 -6.82 0.95 2.70
CA ILE A 360 -7.13 -0.37 3.26
C ILE A 360 -8.54 -0.72 2.79
N LEU A 361 -8.70 -1.86 2.14
CA LEU A 361 -9.98 -2.40 1.72
C LEU A 361 -10.40 -3.49 2.69
N GLY A 362 -11.61 -3.39 3.22
CA GLY A 362 -12.16 -4.37 4.14
C GLY A 362 -13.53 -4.87 3.68
N ILE A 363 -13.86 -6.13 4.00
CA ILE A 363 -15.22 -6.66 3.90
C ILE A 363 -15.90 -6.38 5.25
N THR A 364 -16.84 -5.44 5.25
CA THR A 364 -17.58 -5.08 6.46
C THR A 364 -18.76 -6.02 6.69
N PHE A 365 -19.09 -6.29 7.95
CA PHE A 365 -20.39 -6.83 8.32
C PHE A 365 -21.21 -5.70 8.94
N THR A 366 -22.27 -5.29 8.26
CA THR A 366 -23.26 -4.36 8.81
C THR A 366 -24.21 -5.15 9.69
N GLN A 367 -24.25 -4.87 11.00
CA GLN A 367 -25.40 -5.27 11.80
C GLN A 367 -26.54 -4.32 11.43
N ASP A 368 -27.56 -4.84 10.74
CA ASP A 368 -28.84 -4.15 10.69
C ASP A 368 -29.48 -4.30 12.07
N THR A 369 -29.35 -3.25 12.90
CA THR A 369 -29.95 -3.21 14.23
C THR A 369 -31.34 -2.61 14.21
N THR A 370 -31.90 -2.28 13.03
CA THR A 370 -33.25 -1.73 12.93
C THR A 370 -34.26 -2.86 12.86
N HIS A 371 -35.11 -2.96 13.87
CA HIS A 371 -36.22 -3.91 13.91
C HIS A 371 -37.53 -3.15 14.08
N GLU A 372 -38.46 -3.35 13.14
CA GLU A 372 -39.79 -2.78 13.18
C GLU A 372 -40.76 -3.82 13.74
N LEU A 373 -41.27 -3.59 14.95
CA LEU A 373 -42.27 -4.46 15.57
C LEU A 373 -43.68 -3.91 15.32
N SER A 374 -44.47 -4.63 14.52
CA SER A 374 -45.87 -4.24 14.22
C SER A 374 -46.89 -4.90 15.16
N VAL A 375 -48.07 -4.28 15.33
CA VAL A 375 -49.20 -4.86 16.10
C VAL A 375 -49.60 -6.24 15.55
N ASP A 376 -49.48 -6.43 14.24
CA ASP A 376 -49.83 -7.70 13.60
C ASP A 376 -48.82 -8.80 13.92
N GLU A 377 -47.53 -8.45 13.98
CA GLU A 377 -46.48 -9.37 14.37
C GLU A 377 -46.59 -9.77 15.85
N TYR A 378 -46.88 -8.80 16.72
CA TYR A 378 -47.16 -9.03 18.14
C TYR A 378 -48.27 -10.08 18.36
N PHE A 379 -49.45 -9.88 17.73
CA PHE A 379 -50.56 -10.83 17.90
C PHE A 379 -50.31 -12.16 17.20
N LYS A 380 -49.58 -12.21 16.08
CA LYS A 380 -49.22 -13.48 15.41
C LYS A 380 -48.35 -14.36 16.31
N LYS A 381 -47.39 -13.76 17.03
CA LYS A 381 -46.55 -14.48 18.01
C LYS A 381 -47.40 -15.01 19.17
N LYS A 382 -48.18 -14.14 19.83
CA LYS A 382 -48.97 -14.49 21.04
C LYS A 382 -50.18 -15.40 20.76
N SER A 383 -50.70 -15.44 19.52
CA SER A 383 -51.81 -16.32 19.13
C SER A 383 -51.36 -17.65 18.53
N ASN A 384 -50.05 -17.93 18.49
CA ASN A 384 -49.52 -19.16 17.91
C ASN A 384 -49.76 -20.36 18.85
N LEU A 385 -50.58 -21.31 18.38
CA LEU A 385 -50.88 -22.54 19.11
C LEU A 385 -49.72 -23.55 19.11
N SER A 386 -48.74 -23.40 18.21
CA SER A 386 -47.61 -24.33 18.08
C SER A 386 -46.47 -23.99 19.03
N ASP A 387 -46.42 -22.76 19.55
CA ASP A 387 -45.37 -22.26 20.43
C ASP A 387 -45.97 -21.30 21.48
N PRO A 388 -46.72 -21.83 22.47
CA PRO A 388 -47.29 -21.01 23.53
C PRO A 388 -46.22 -20.56 24.52
N GLU A 389 -46.28 -19.29 24.95
CA GLU A 389 -45.40 -18.79 26.01
C GLU A 389 -45.76 -19.38 27.38
N PHE A 390 -44.73 -19.78 28.12
CA PHE A 390 -44.85 -20.31 29.48
C PHE A 390 -44.15 -19.36 30.47
N GLU A 391 -44.86 -18.95 31.53
CA GLU A 391 -44.25 -18.32 32.71
C GLU A 391 -44.45 -19.29 33.89
N GLY A 392 -43.48 -20.18 34.10
CA GLY A 392 -43.62 -21.31 35.04
C GLY A 392 -44.43 -22.49 34.46
N ASP A 393 -45.11 -23.25 35.33
CA ASP A 393 -45.79 -24.52 34.99
C ASP A 393 -47.26 -24.32 34.50
N SER A 394 -47.68 -23.07 34.29
CA SER A 394 -49.04 -22.71 33.87
C SER A 394 -49.02 -21.76 32.69
N ILE A 395 -49.87 -22.02 31.69
CA ILE A 395 -50.13 -21.12 30.56
C ILE A 395 -50.76 -19.84 31.11
N THR A 396 -50.02 -18.73 31.12
CA THR A 396 -50.46 -17.45 31.70
C THR A 396 -51.43 -16.69 30.80
N THR A 397 -51.35 -16.88 29.48
CA THR A 397 -52.26 -16.27 28.50
C THR A 397 -52.74 -17.31 27.48
N SER A 398 -54.06 -17.43 27.32
CA SER A 398 -54.63 -18.37 26.36
C SER A 398 -54.44 -17.84 24.93
N ALA A 399 -53.69 -18.57 24.09
CA ALA A 399 -53.48 -18.24 22.68
C ALA A 399 -54.81 -18.03 21.91
N LEU A 400 -55.89 -18.70 22.33
CA LEU A 400 -57.23 -18.53 21.77
C LEU A 400 -57.83 -17.14 22.09
N VAL A 401 -57.56 -16.60 23.28
CA VAL A 401 -58.02 -15.27 23.69
C VAL A 401 -57.29 -14.19 22.90
N GLU A 402 -55.97 -14.31 22.75
CA GLU A 402 -55.19 -13.36 21.95
C GLU A 402 -55.56 -13.42 20.46
N LYS A 403 -55.89 -14.60 19.94
CA LYS A 403 -56.46 -14.75 18.60
C LYS A 403 -57.79 -13.99 18.45
N SER A 404 -58.71 -14.14 19.41
CA SER A 404 -59.99 -13.41 19.40
C SER A 404 -59.78 -11.90 19.41
N LYS A 405 -58.86 -11.39 20.25
CA LYS A 405 -58.52 -9.96 20.29
C LYS A 405 -57.96 -9.47 18.95
N TYR A 406 -57.14 -10.27 18.28
CA TYR A 406 -56.61 -9.92 16.97
C TYR A 406 -57.71 -9.88 15.89
N ASP A 407 -58.65 -10.81 15.93
CA ASP A 407 -59.80 -10.82 15.02
C ASP A 407 -60.72 -9.61 15.24
N GLU A 408 -60.92 -9.17 16.49
CA GLU A 408 -61.63 -7.92 16.81
C GLU A 408 -60.92 -6.68 16.25
N ILE A 409 -59.58 -6.62 16.37
CA ILE A 409 -58.79 -5.51 15.82
C ILE A 409 -58.91 -5.48 14.29
N LYS A 410 -58.88 -6.64 13.63
CA LYS A 410 -59.13 -6.73 12.18
C LYS A 410 -60.53 -6.26 11.80
N LEU A 411 -61.55 -6.68 12.55
CA LEU A 411 -62.93 -6.26 12.32
C LEU A 411 -63.08 -4.74 12.48
N SER A 412 -62.49 -4.17 13.53
CA SER A 412 -62.46 -2.72 13.74
C SER A 412 -61.80 -1.99 12.57
N ARG A 413 -60.65 -2.47 12.09
CA ARG A 413 -59.97 -1.92 10.90
C ARG A 413 -60.82 -2.01 9.63
N LEU A 414 -61.65 -3.05 9.49
CA LEU A 414 -62.58 -3.20 8.36
C LEU A 414 -63.74 -2.20 8.42
N ILE A 415 -64.25 -1.90 9.62
CA ILE A 415 -65.41 -1.02 9.81
C ILE A 415 -64.99 0.46 9.80
N TYR A 416 -63.91 0.80 10.50
CA TYR A 416 -63.51 2.19 10.77
C TYR A 416 -62.26 2.64 9.99
N GLY A 417 -61.59 1.74 9.28
CA GLY A 417 -60.32 2.01 8.59
C GLY A 417 -59.09 1.86 9.51
N LYS A 418 -57.90 2.10 8.95
CA LYS A 418 -56.62 2.01 9.68
C LYS A 418 -56.17 3.41 10.12
N SER A 419 -56.02 3.59 11.43
CA SER A 419 -55.28 4.71 12.01
C SER A 419 -54.01 4.17 12.64
N GLU A 420 -52.85 4.69 12.23
CA GLU A 420 -51.54 4.22 12.67
C GLU A 420 -50.65 5.37 13.12
N PHE A 421 -49.76 5.06 14.06
CA PHE A 421 -48.68 5.93 14.50
C PHE A 421 -47.44 5.05 14.72
N ALA A 422 -46.26 5.63 14.50
CA ALA A 422 -44.98 4.97 14.72
C ALA A 422 -44.27 5.61 15.93
N LEU A 423 -43.63 4.77 16.74
CA LEU A 423 -42.81 5.21 17.87
C LEU A 423 -41.38 4.74 17.63
N GLU A 424 -40.45 5.69 17.58
CA GLU A 424 -39.02 5.40 17.51
C GLU A 424 -38.39 5.71 18.86
N SER A 425 -37.64 4.76 19.43
CA SER A 425 -36.95 4.94 20.70
C SER A 425 -35.54 4.35 20.65
N GLN A 426 -34.54 5.19 20.91
CA GLN A 426 -33.13 4.77 21.03
C GLN A 426 -32.86 4.01 22.34
N TYR A 427 -33.81 3.98 23.28
CA TYR A 427 -33.63 3.40 24.61
C TYR A 427 -34.16 1.97 24.73
N ILE A 428 -34.90 1.47 23.73
CA ILE A 428 -35.38 0.08 23.70
C ILE A 428 -34.25 -0.77 23.12
N GLN A 429 -33.62 -1.59 23.96
CA GLN A 429 -32.42 -2.36 23.60
C GLN A 429 -32.68 -3.85 23.43
N SER A 430 -33.84 -4.36 23.87
CA SER A 430 -34.22 -5.77 23.75
C SER A 430 -35.60 -5.92 23.08
N GLN A 431 -35.80 -7.05 22.40
CA GLN A 431 -37.07 -7.37 21.77
C GLN A 431 -38.17 -7.64 22.81
N ASP A 432 -37.82 -8.24 23.95
CA ASP A 432 -38.77 -8.52 25.03
C ASP A 432 -39.31 -7.23 25.66
N ASP A 433 -38.45 -6.23 25.86
CA ASP A 433 -38.88 -4.90 26.35
C ASP A 433 -39.77 -4.19 25.32
N ALA A 434 -39.44 -4.30 24.03
CA ALA A 434 -40.26 -3.77 22.95
C ALA A 434 -41.66 -4.40 22.93
N GLU A 435 -41.74 -5.72 23.10
CA GLU A 435 -43.00 -6.47 23.16
C GLU A 435 -43.82 -6.11 24.40
N SER A 436 -43.18 -5.94 25.56
CA SER A 436 -43.84 -5.55 26.80
C SER A 436 -44.47 -4.16 26.70
N ILE A 437 -43.73 -3.18 26.19
CA ILE A 437 -44.23 -1.81 25.97
C ILE A 437 -45.34 -1.81 24.93
N LEU A 438 -45.16 -2.51 23.79
CA LEU A 438 -46.18 -2.59 22.75
C LEU A 438 -47.47 -3.24 23.30
N GLY A 439 -47.36 -4.31 24.08
CA GLY A 439 -48.49 -4.94 24.76
C GLY A 439 -49.22 -4.00 25.72
N TRP A 440 -48.48 -3.18 26.49
CA TRP A 440 -49.06 -2.15 27.35
C TRP A 440 -49.82 -1.09 26.53
N ILE A 441 -49.22 -0.58 25.45
CA ILE A 441 -49.86 0.39 24.56
C ILE A 441 -51.14 -0.19 23.97
N ILE A 442 -51.08 -1.40 23.41
CA ILE A 442 -52.25 -2.08 22.82
C ILE A 442 -53.37 -2.20 23.85
N ASN A 443 -53.09 -2.70 25.05
CA ASN A 443 -54.12 -2.84 26.10
C ASN A 443 -54.75 -1.51 26.54
N LYS A 444 -54.02 -0.39 26.44
CA LYS A 444 -54.54 0.94 26.78
C LYS A 444 -55.27 1.64 25.63
N THR A 445 -55.03 1.23 24.39
CA THR A 445 -55.54 1.92 23.19
C THR A 445 -56.55 1.10 22.40
N LYS A 446 -56.66 -0.21 22.65
CA LYS A 446 -57.56 -1.11 21.91
C LYS A 446 -59.03 -0.69 22.04
N ASP A 447 -59.45 -0.36 23.26
CA ASP A 447 -60.85 -0.05 23.54
C ASP A 447 -61.07 1.47 23.48
N PRO A 448 -62.03 1.96 22.67
CA PRO A 448 -62.33 3.37 22.61
C PRO A 448 -62.92 3.84 23.95
N LYS A 449 -62.24 4.79 24.60
CA LYS A 449 -62.69 5.39 25.87
C LYS A 449 -63.46 6.68 25.61
N LYS A 450 -64.55 6.90 26.34
CA LYS A 450 -65.30 8.16 26.28
C LYS A 450 -64.53 9.28 26.99
N ALA A 451 -64.55 10.47 26.38
CA ALA A 451 -64.07 11.70 26.99
C ALA A 451 -65.23 12.69 27.09
N ILE A 452 -65.46 13.25 28.28
CA ILE A 452 -66.61 14.12 28.56
C ILE A 452 -66.10 15.45 29.13
N GLY A 453 -66.60 16.56 28.58
CA GLY A 453 -66.43 17.90 29.16
C GLY A 453 -67.71 18.31 29.90
N LEU A 454 -67.60 18.69 31.17
CA LEU A 454 -68.73 19.15 31.99
C LEU A 454 -68.44 20.53 32.54
N GLU A 455 -69.33 21.49 32.30
CA GLU A 455 -69.33 22.76 33.01
C GLU A 455 -70.16 22.62 34.30
N VAL A 456 -69.52 22.85 35.43
CA VAL A 456 -70.12 22.72 36.77
C VAL A 456 -69.87 23.98 37.60
N PHE A 457 -70.68 24.15 38.65
CA PHE A 457 -70.36 25.12 39.69
C PHE A 457 -69.03 24.76 40.36
N THR A 458 -68.33 25.76 40.89
CA THR A 458 -67.00 25.54 41.47
C THR A 458 -67.10 24.64 42.71
N ILE A 459 -66.51 23.44 42.63
CA ILE A 459 -66.44 22.47 43.73
C ILE A 459 -64.98 22.45 44.24
N PRO A 460 -64.70 23.02 45.43
CA PRO A 460 -63.33 23.16 45.93
C PRO A 460 -62.69 21.84 46.39
N THR A 461 -63.48 20.77 46.52
CA THR A 461 -63.00 19.45 46.99
C THR A 461 -62.54 18.53 45.87
N LEU A 462 -62.76 18.89 44.60
CA LEU A 462 -62.46 18.04 43.45
C LEU A 462 -61.07 18.37 42.89
N GLN A 463 -60.25 17.34 42.69
CA GLN A 463 -58.85 17.42 42.29
C GLN A 463 -58.56 16.60 41.03
N LEU A 464 -57.41 16.88 40.41
CA LEU A 464 -56.88 16.07 39.31
C LEU A 464 -56.59 14.65 39.81
N GLY A 465 -57.07 13.65 39.08
CA GLY A 465 -56.94 12.24 39.43
C GLY A 465 -58.11 11.66 40.23
N ASP A 466 -59.07 12.49 40.65
CA ASP A 466 -60.27 11.99 41.33
C ASP A 466 -61.12 11.11 40.38
N ILE A 467 -61.70 10.05 40.96
CA ILE A 467 -62.64 9.18 40.24
C ILE A 467 -64.06 9.64 40.56
N VAL A 468 -64.79 10.03 39.52
CA VAL A 468 -66.16 10.55 39.61
C VAL A 468 -67.11 9.73 38.74
N THR A 469 -68.36 9.64 39.16
CA THR A 469 -69.47 9.10 38.37
C THR A 469 -70.37 10.24 37.92
N VAL A 470 -70.85 10.19 36.69
CA VAL A 470 -71.71 11.24 36.13
C VAL A 470 -73.12 10.69 35.99
N THR A 471 -74.05 11.22 36.78
CA THR A 471 -75.47 10.86 36.69
C THR A 471 -76.23 11.98 35.99
N TYR A 472 -76.64 11.75 34.74
CA TYR A 472 -77.43 12.69 33.96
C TYR A 472 -78.57 11.97 33.24
N GLN A 473 -79.76 12.04 33.83
CA GLN A 473 -80.96 11.33 33.39
C GLN A 473 -82.02 12.28 32.86
N ASN A 474 -82.78 11.83 31.85
CA ASN A 474 -83.99 12.53 31.39
C ASN A 474 -85.18 12.29 32.36
N ASN A 475 -86.28 13.03 32.18
CA ASN A 475 -87.51 12.90 32.96
C ASN A 475 -88.13 11.47 32.95
N ASP A 476 -87.74 10.64 31.98
CA ASP A 476 -88.16 9.24 31.85
C ASP A 476 -87.18 8.25 32.51
N GLY A 477 -86.15 8.73 33.23
CA GLY A 477 -85.16 7.90 33.93
C GLY A 477 -84.10 7.25 33.03
N LEU A 478 -83.98 7.69 31.76
CA LEU A 478 -82.97 7.21 30.82
C LEU A 478 -81.68 8.02 30.94
N ASP A 479 -80.55 7.32 31.02
CA ASP A 479 -79.20 7.92 31.04
C ASP A 479 -78.86 8.55 29.68
N LEU A 480 -78.54 9.84 29.67
CA LEU A 480 -78.31 10.60 28.44
C LEU A 480 -76.84 10.61 27.98
N VAL A 481 -75.90 10.31 28.88
CA VAL A 481 -74.45 10.41 28.61
C VAL A 481 -73.77 9.05 28.78
N THR A 482 -74.03 8.38 29.89
CA THR A 482 -73.37 7.14 30.28
C THR A 482 -74.13 6.49 31.43
N ASP A 483 -73.95 5.18 31.62
CA ASP A 483 -74.53 4.46 32.76
C ASP A 483 -73.99 5.07 34.07
N SER A 484 -74.88 5.24 35.04
CA SER A 484 -74.60 5.73 36.39
C SER A 484 -73.44 5.03 37.11
N GLU A 485 -73.10 3.79 36.75
CA GLU A 485 -71.97 3.04 37.33
C GLU A 485 -70.62 3.29 36.64
N THR A 486 -70.61 3.93 35.47
CA THR A 486 -69.36 4.21 34.75
C THR A 486 -68.50 5.24 35.50
N ARG A 487 -67.21 4.92 35.61
CA ARG A 487 -66.24 5.71 36.35
C ARG A 487 -65.39 6.52 35.40
N PHE A 488 -65.17 7.78 35.75
CA PHE A 488 -64.30 8.68 35.01
C PHE A 488 -63.20 9.21 35.93
N VAL A 489 -62.01 9.38 35.39
CA VAL A 489 -60.94 10.14 36.04
C VAL A 489 -60.95 11.57 35.56
N VAL A 490 -60.82 12.51 36.49
CA VAL A 490 -60.62 13.92 36.19
C VAL A 490 -59.18 14.14 35.72
N TYR A 491 -58.98 14.39 34.42
CA TYR A 491 -57.63 14.56 33.86
C TYR A 491 -57.26 16.03 33.64
N ASN A 492 -58.26 16.91 33.53
CA ASN A 492 -58.03 18.36 33.47
C ASN A 492 -59.18 19.12 34.14
N ILE A 493 -58.86 20.28 34.73
CA ILE A 493 -59.81 21.19 35.34
C ILE A 493 -59.47 22.62 34.92
N ASP A 494 -60.41 23.28 34.24
CA ASP A 494 -60.29 24.70 33.90
C ASP A 494 -61.17 25.54 34.82
N TYR A 495 -60.57 26.51 35.51
CA TYR A 495 -61.29 27.46 36.35
C TYR A 495 -61.45 28.79 35.64
N SER A 496 -62.65 29.37 35.66
CA SER A 496 -62.90 30.68 35.10
C SER A 496 -63.72 31.55 36.05
N ARG A 497 -63.63 32.88 35.91
CA ARG A 497 -64.41 33.84 36.70
C ARG A 497 -65.01 34.89 35.78
N SER A 498 -66.33 35.05 35.85
CA SER A 498 -67.07 36.09 35.13
C SER A 498 -67.86 36.98 36.11
N ASN A 499 -68.52 38.01 35.59
CA ASN A 499 -69.44 38.84 36.38
C ASN A 499 -70.65 38.05 36.93
N ALA A 500 -70.93 36.85 36.41
CA ALA A 500 -71.99 35.96 36.88
C ALA A 500 -71.54 35.01 38.01
N GLY A 501 -70.24 34.93 38.30
CA GLY A 501 -69.66 34.05 39.31
C GLY A 501 -68.48 33.21 38.80
N PRO A 502 -67.90 32.35 39.66
CA PRO A 502 -66.87 31.41 39.27
C PRO A 502 -67.47 30.15 38.60
N SER A 503 -66.89 29.70 37.49
CA SER A 503 -67.25 28.45 36.82
C SER A 503 -66.06 27.50 36.73
N MET A 504 -66.35 26.21 36.62
CA MET A 504 -65.36 25.14 36.60
C MET A 504 -65.72 24.17 35.47
N THR A 505 -64.81 23.97 34.53
CA THR A 505 -64.97 22.98 33.45
C THR A 505 -64.10 21.77 33.77
N LEU A 506 -64.74 20.62 33.92
CA LEU A 506 -64.11 19.33 34.17
C LEU A 506 -63.95 18.60 32.86
N TYR A 507 -62.75 18.06 32.63
CA TYR A 507 -62.54 17.08 31.57
C TYR A 507 -62.30 15.71 32.18
N LEU A 508 -63.15 14.78 31.77
CA LEU A 508 -63.28 13.45 32.31
C LEU A 508 -62.91 12.41 31.25
N SER A 509 -62.15 11.39 31.64
CA SER A 509 -61.82 10.25 30.78
C SER A 509 -62.27 8.95 31.45
N GLU A 510 -62.91 8.07 30.68
CA GLU A 510 -63.41 6.78 31.16
C GLU A 510 -62.26 5.85 31.59
N VAL A 511 -62.40 5.19 32.76
CA VAL A 511 -61.38 4.29 33.32
C VAL A 511 -61.85 2.85 33.33
#